data_AF-A0A3D2W3F4-F1
#
_entry.id   AF-A0A3D2W3F4-F1
#
_cell.length_a   1.000
_cell.length_b   1.000
_cell.length_c   1.000
_cell.angle_alpha   90.00
_cell.angle_beta   90.00
_cell.angle_gamma   90.00
#
_symmetry.space_group_name_H-M   'P 1'
#
loop_
_entity.id
_entity.type
_entity.pdbx_description
1 polymer ?
#
loop_
_entity_poly.entity_id
_entity_poly.type
_entity_poly.pdbx_seq_one_letter_code
_entity_poly.pdbx_strand_id
1 'polypeptide(L)'
;MIVGLKEGKFFSEGKFWSSLFNNYGIVLVDTGVTKEYAERCTDNFNDLPYLTMDELCRGVKLFMLDTLEGDKTFGQFSEKSFPKEVLSYIVLNDLRVNLPPDRETIGYQLEFDCKWQEDLRLEIDIIANKAVFIGKYDPSRSVWDPELAQDPGNYITRL
;
A
#
# COMPACT_ATOMS: atom_id res chain seq x y z
N MET A 1 12.05 11.43 3.50
CA MET A 1 12.91 12.15 2.50
C MET A 1 13.06 11.32 1.22
N ILE A 2 12.80 11.94 0.07
CA ILE A 2 12.89 11.31 -1.26
C ILE A 2 14.23 11.65 -1.93
N VAL A 3 14.91 10.63 -2.46
CA VAL A 3 16.19 10.76 -3.16
C VAL A 3 16.05 10.44 -4.64
N GLY A 4 16.82 11.15 -5.48
CA GLY A 4 16.94 10.85 -6.90
C GLY A 4 15.64 11.02 -7.70
N LEU A 5 14.74 11.92 -7.28
CA LEU A 5 13.49 12.22 -7.98
C LEU A 5 13.80 12.74 -9.39
N LYS A 6 13.33 12.02 -10.41
CA LYS A 6 13.49 12.35 -11.82
C LYS A 6 12.12 12.52 -12.47
N GLU A 7 11.95 13.61 -13.21
CA GLU A 7 10.72 13.84 -13.97
C GLU A 7 10.59 12.83 -15.11
N GLY A 8 9.43 12.19 -15.18
CA GLY A 8 9.00 11.36 -16.29
C GLY A 8 7.82 11.97 -17.04
N LYS A 9 7.33 11.26 -18.06
CA LYS A 9 6.22 11.74 -18.90
C LYS A 9 4.88 11.82 -18.17
N PHE A 10 4.65 10.93 -17.20
CA PHE A 10 3.36 10.78 -16.52
C PHE A 10 3.49 11.02 -15.01
N PHE A 11 4.60 10.56 -14.43
CA PHE A 11 4.96 10.71 -13.02
C PHE A 11 6.46 11.02 -12.92
N SER A 12 6.85 11.62 -11.80
CA SER A 12 8.25 11.63 -11.37
C SER A 12 8.54 10.37 -10.56
N GLU A 13 9.72 9.79 -10.73
CA GLU A 13 10.14 8.58 -10.02
C GLU A 13 11.32 8.90 -9.11
N GLY A 14 11.25 8.44 -7.86
CA GLY A 14 12.34 8.57 -6.89
C GLY A 14 12.44 7.33 -6.01
N LYS A 15 13.30 7.41 -4.99
CA LYS A 15 13.42 6.37 -3.96
C LYS A 15 13.19 6.95 -2.57
N PHE A 16 12.63 6.15 -1.68
CA PHE A 16 12.48 6.49 -0.27
C PHE A 16 12.88 5.28 0.59
N TRP A 17 13.29 5.53 1.83
CA TRP A 17 13.57 4.46 2.79
C TRP A 17 12.28 4.01 3.46
N SER A 18 11.97 2.71 3.41
CA SER A 18 10.92 2.08 4.20
C SER A 18 11.51 1.48 5.46
N SER A 19 11.16 2.03 6.62
CA SER A 19 11.48 1.48 7.93
C SER A 19 10.80 0.13 8.18
N LEU A 20 9.58 -0.04 7.66
CA LEU A 20 8.79 -1.28 7.80
C LEU A 20 9.46 -2.48 7.13
N PHE A 21 10.03 -2.27 5.93
CA PHE A 21 10.69 -3.32 5.15
C PHE A 21 12.21 -3.27 5.20
N ASN A 22 12.78 -2.28 5.90
CA ASN A 22 14.23 -2.07 6.08
C ASN A 22 14.99 -2.05 4.73
N ASN A 23 14.42 -1.37 3.74
CA ASN A 23 14.98 -1.24 2.40
C ASN A 23 14.55 0.06 1.71
N TYR A 24 15.10 0.35 0.53
CA TYR A 24 14.61 1.43 -0.31
C TYR A 24 13.45 0.94 -1.18
N GLY A 25 12.33 1.63 -1.12
CA GLY A 25 11.20 1.48 -2.05
C GLY A 25 11.20 2.54 -3.15
N ILE A 26 10.40 2.31 -4.19
CA ILE A 26 10.15 3.29 -5.26
C ILE A 26 9.03 4.22 -4.82
N VAL A 27 9.14 5.52 -5.14
CA VAL A 27 8.02 6.47 -5.03
C VAL A 27 7.69 7.05 -6.40
N LEU A 28 6.43 6.98 -6.77
CA LEU A 28 5.88 7.54 -8.01
C LEU A 28 5.03 8.76 -7.64
N VAL A 29 5.36 9.92 -8.21
CA VAL A 29 4.73 11.20 -7.87
C VAL A 29 4.01 11.72 -9.11
N ASP A 30 2.68 11.78 -9.06
CA ASP A 30 1.87 12.24 -10.19
C ASP A 30 2.20 13.70 -10.57
N THR A 31 2.02 14.03 -11.83
CA THR A 31 2.26 15.39 -12.34
C THR A 31 1.42 16.42 -11.57
N GLY A 32 2.06 17.48 -11.08
CA GLY A 32 1.41 18.54 -10.30
C GLY A 32 1.48 18.37 -8.78
N VAL A 33 1.96 17.22 -8.30
CA VAL A 33 2.27 17.00 -6.88
C VAL A 33 3.65 17.57 -6.56
N THR A 34 3.76 18.30 -5.45
CA THR A 34 5.06 18.84 -5.03
C THR A 34 5.89 17.79 -4.30
N LYS A 35 7.21 17.94 -4.34
CA LYS A 35 8.13 17.05 -3.62
C LYS A 35 7.83 17.05 -2.11
N GLU A 36 7.52 18.21 -1.54
CA GLU A 36 7.24 18.35 -0.10
C GLU A 36 6.00 17.53 0.31
N TYR A 37 4.95 17.52 -0.52
CA TYR A 37 3.78 16.69 -0.25
C TYR A 37 4.12 15.19 -0.37
N ALA A 38 4.86 14.79 -1.41
CA ALA A 38 5.30 13.40 -1.56
C ALA A 38 6.18 12.93 -0.39
N GLU A 39 7.06 13.79 0.12
CA GLU A 39 7.87 13.50 1.32
C GLU A 39 7.00 13.28 2.54
N ARG A 40 5.97 14.11 2.76
CA ARG A 40 4.99 13.92 3.84
C ARG A 40 4.27 12.57 3.72
N CYS A 41 3.94 12.11 2.51
CA CYS A 41 3.36 10.77 2.32
C CYS A 41 4.34 9.65 2.68
N THR A 42 5.61 9.74 2.25
CA THR A 42 6.62 8.72 2.59
C THR A 42 6.96 8.69 4.09
N ASP A 43 6.97 9.86 4.74
CA ASP A 43 7.19 9.97 6.18
C ASP A 43 5.98 9.42 6.94
N ASN A 44 4.76 9.70 6.46
CA ASN A 44 3.53 9.13 7.01
C ASN A 44 3.49 7.60 6.96
N PHE A 45 3.90 7.00 5.83
CA PHE A 45 3.98 5.55 5.69
C PHE A 45 4.94 4.91 6.69
N ASN A 46 6.06 5.57 6.98
CA ASN A 46 7.03 5.11 7.97
C ASN A 46 6.54 5.25 9.42
N ASP A 47 5.69 6.24 9.69
CA ASP A 47 5.20 6.59 11.03
C ASP A 47 3.71 6.27 11.20
N LEU A 48 3.20 5.26 10.50
CA LEU A 48 1.80 4.84 10.61
C LEU A 48 1.43 4.49 12.07
N PRO A 49 0.25 4.92 12.56
CA PRO A 49 -0.20 4.55 13.90
C PRO A 49 -0.29 3.03 14.07
N TYR A 50 0.00 2.54 15.28
CA TYR A 50 -0.08 1.11 15.60
C TYR A 50 -1.43 0.49 15.22
N LEU A 51 -2.53 1.18 15.51
CA LEU A 51 -3.88 0.69 15.19
C LEU A 51 -4.08 0.51 13.69
N THR A 52 -3.65 1.48 12.89
CA THR A 52 -3.68 1.38 11.43
C THR A 52 -2.82 0.23 10.94
N MET A 53 -1.62 0.04 11.50
CA MET A 53 -0.75 -1.07 11.13
C MET A 53 -1.35 -2.44 11.48
N ASP A 54 -2.05 -2.55 12.60
CA ASP A 54 -2.77 -3.78 12.97
C ASP A 54 -3.91 -4.09 11.98
N GLU A 55 -4.72 -3.08 11.64
CA GLU A 55 -5.78 -3.18 10.63
C GLU A 55 -5.22 -3.62 9.27
N LEU A 56 -4.12 -3.01 8.83
CA LEU A 56 -3.40 -3.39 7.62
C LEU A 56 -3.00 -4.87 7.65
N CYS A 57 -2.29 -5.30 8.69
CA CYS A 57 -1.84 -6.68 8.79
C CYS A 57 -3.00 -7.68 8.79
N ARG A 58 -4.13 -7.34 9.44
CA ARG A 58 -5.33 -8.19 9.45
C ARG A 58 -5.99 -8.25 8.07
N GLY A 59 -6.13 -7.12 7.39
CA GLY A 59 -6.73 -7.08 6.06
C GLY A 59 -5.89 -7.80 5.02
N VAL A 60 -4.56 -7.62 5.05
CA VAL A 60 -3.63 -8.33 4.15
C VAL A 60 -3.67 -9.83 4.42
N LYS A 61 -3.77 -10.25 5.69
CA LYS A 61 -3.96 -11.66 6.04
C LYS A 61 -5.24 -12.23 5.44
N LEU A 62 -6.36 -11.51 5.52
CA LEU A 62 -7.61 -11.95 4.90
C LEU A 62 -7.48 -12.05 3.37
N PHE A 63 -6.88 -11.04 2.74
CA PHE A 63 -6.59 -11.04 1.30
C PHE A 63 -5.75 -12.25 0.89
N MET A 64 -4.67 -12.54 1.62
CA MET A 64 -3.83 -13.71 1.38
C MET A 64 -4.63 -15.01 1.53
N LEU A 65 -5.40 -15.18 2.61
CA LEU A 65 -6.18 -16.41 2.84
C LEU A 65 -7.27 -16.64 1.78
N ASP A 66 -7.86 -15.58 1.24
CA ASP A 66 -8.88 -15.66 0.19
C ASP A 66 -8.28 -15.90 -1.21
N THR A 67 -7.01 -15.55 -1.41
CA THR A 67 -6.31 -15.69 -2.71
C THR A 67 -5.33 -16.85 -2.79
N LEU A 68 -5.07 -17.52 -1.66
CA LEU A 68 -4.29 -18.76 -1.64
C LEU A 68 -5.02 -19.86 -2.42
N GLU A 69 -4.39 -20.33 -3.49
CA GLU A 69 -4.88 -21.48 -4.27
C GLU A 69 -4.63 -22.79 -3.50
N GLY A 70 -5.67 -23.63 -3.32
CA GLY A 70 -5.54 -24.96 -2.70
C GLY A 70 -5.80 -24.98 -1.19
N ASP A 71 -5.05 -25.81 -0.45
CA ASP A 71 -5.06 -25.78 1.02
C ASP A 71 -4.55 -24.40 1.45
N LYS A 72 -5.27 -23.72 2.36
CA LYS A 72 -4.98 -22.34 2.85
C LYS A 72 -3.69 -22.23 3.67
N THR A 73 -2.59 -22.69 3.11
CA THR A 73 -1.27 -22.75 3.70
C THR A 73 -0.25 -22.40 2.62
N PHE A 74 0.65 -21.48 2.94
CA PHE A 74 1.79 -21.15 2.09
C PHE A 74 3.04 -21.01 2.95
N GLY A 75 4.02 -21.89 2.71
CA GLY A 75 5.11 -22.09 3.66
C GLY A 75 4.58 -22.48 5.05
N GLN A 76 4.85 -21.65 6.07
CA GLN A 76 4.35 -21.83 7.44
C GLN A 76 3.11 -20.98 7.76
N PHE A 77 2.65 -20.15 6.81
CA PHE A 77 1.52 -19.26 7.03
C PHE A 77 0.19 -20.02 7.02
N SER A 78 -0.72 -19.67 7.94
CA SER A 78 -2.06 -20.25 8.02
C SER A 78 -3.06 -19.28 8.67
N GLU A 79 -4.33 -19.69 8.76
CA GLU A 79 -5.35 -18.94 9.50
C GLU A 79 -4.98 -18.67 10.96
N LYS A 80 -4.09 -19.47 11.56
CA LYS A 80 -3.61 -19.31 12.95
C LYS A 80 -2.40 -18.38 13.11
N SER A 81 -1.74 -18.02 12.01
CA SER A 81 -0.58 -17.10 12.02
C SER A 81 -0.95 -15.74 12.60
N PHE A 82 -0.02 -15.09 13.30
CA PHE A 82 -0.23 -13.72 13.75
C PHE A 82 -0.33 -12.77 12.54
N PRO A 83 -1.24 -11.78 12.53
CA PRO A 83 -1.42 -10.89 11.38
C PRO A 83 -0.12 -10.27 10.86
N LYS A 84 0.77 -9.86 11.77
CA LYS A 84 2.05 -9.22 11.41
C LYS A 84 3.00 -10.12 10.62
N GLU A 85 2.85 -11.44 10.66
CA GLU A 85 3.66 -12.37 9.86
C GLU A 85 3.48 -12.14 8.35
N VAL A 86 2.32 -11.61 7.93
CA VAL A 86 1.99 -11.36 6.52
C VAL A 86 2.95 -10.39 5.83
N LEU A 87 3.59 -9.50 6.59
CA LEU A 87 4.59 -8.56 6.07
C LEU A 87 5.79 -9.28 5.42
N SER A 88 6.09 -10.50 5.87
CA SER A 88 7.16 -11.32 5.27
C SER A 88 6.75 -11.96 3.93
N TYR A 89 5.46 -11.91 3.58
CA TYR A 89 4.87 -12.51 2.38
C TYR A 89 4.51 -11.50 1.29
N ILE A 90 4.73 -10.22 1.53
CA ILE A 90 4.57 -9.15 0.55
C ILE A 90 5.91 -8.46 0.29
N VAL A 91 6.07 -7.87 -0.88
CA VAL A 91 7.25 -7.06 -1.25
C VAL A 91 6.75 -5.74 -1.79
N LEU A 92 7.21 -4.63 -1.21
CA LEU A 92 6.85 -3.29 -1.67
C LEU A 92 7.40 -3.04 -3.08
N ASN A 93 6.51 -2.79 -4.04
CA ASN A 93 6.87 -2.33 -5.38
C ASN A 93 7.09 -0.82 -5.35
N ASP A 94 6.01 -0.08 -5.08
CA ASP A 94 6.04 1.37 -5.05
C ASP A 94 5.00 1.97 -4.10
N LEU A 95 5.27 3.22 -3.73
CA LEU A 95 4.32 4.14 -3.12
C LEU A 95 3.96 5.19 -4.17
N ARG A 96 2.69 5.24 -4.56
CA ARG A 96 2.16 6.21 -5.53
C ARG A 96 1.48 7.37 -4.81
N VAL A 97 1.90 8.58 -5.16
CA VAL A 97 1.36 9.83 -4.65
C VAL A 97 0.52 10.48 -5.74
N ASN A 98 -0.80 10.29 -5.65
CA ASN A 98 -1.75 10.91 -6.56
C ASN A 98 -1.94 12.40 -6.26
N LEU A 99 -2.40 13.16 -7.26
CA LEU A 99 -2.77 14.56 -7.08
C LEU A 99 -3.88 14.68 -6.03
N PRO A 100 -3.63 15.31 -4.87
CA PRO A 100 -4.62 15.35 -3.80
C PRO A 100 -5.70 16.41 -4.05
N PRO A 101 -6.91 16.22 -3.49
CA PRO A 101 -7.99 17.20 -3.59
C PRO A 101 -7.67 18.51 -2.84
N ASP A 102 -6.78 18.43 -1.84
CA ASP A 102 -6.29 19.55 -1.05
C ASP A 102 -4.82 19.32 -0.65
N ARG A 103 -4.14 20.34 -0.11
CA ARG A 103 -2.71 20.24 0.24
C ARG A 103 -2.44 19.70 1.65
N GLU A 104 -3.47 19.58 2.47
CA GLU A 104 -3.35 19.28 3.89
C GLU A 104 -3.53 17.79 4.15
N THR A 105 -4.54 17.16 3.54
CA THR A 105 -4.87 15.76 3.71
C THR A 105 -3.82 14.87 3.06
N ILE A 106 -3.11 14.07 3.87
CA ILE A 106 -2.17 13.06 3.36
C ILE A 106 -2.95 11.87 2.83
N GLY A 107 -2.65 11.47 1.59
CA GLY A 107 -3.13 10.23 1.00
C GLY A 107 -2.17 9.69 -0.07
N TYR A 108 -2.08 8.37 -0.15
CA TYR A 108 -1.21 7.64 -1.07
C TYR A 108 -1.66 6.18 -1.23
N GLN A 109 -1.29 5.59 -2.36
CA GLN A 109 -1.51 4.20 -2.72
C GLN A 109 -0.19 3.43 -2.61
N LEU A 110 -0.25 2.18 -2.18
CA LEU A 110 0.89 1.27 -2.09
C LEU A 110 0.62 0.05 -2.97
N GLU A 111 1.61 -0.33 -3.77
CA GLU A 111 1.59 -1.56 -4.56
C GLU A 111 2.57 -2.58 -3.97
N PHE A 112 2.13 -3.83 -3.84
CA PHE A 112 2.95 -4.94 -3.37
C PHE A 112 2.85 -6.15 -4.28
N ASP A 113 4.00 -6.81 -4.51
CA ASP A 113 4.05 -8.17 -5.02
C ASP A 113 3.68 -9.17 -3.91
N CYS A 114 2.93 -10.22 -4.28
CA CYS A 114 2.50 -11.28 -3.38
C CYS A 114 3.37 -12.53 -3.56
N LYS A 115 4.13 -12.93 -2.54
CA LYS A 115 5.06 -14.07 -2.65
C LYS A 115 4.37 -15.43 -2.90
N TRP A 116 3.07 -15.52 -2.63
CA TRP A 116 2.30 -16.76 -2.80
C TRP A 116 1.70 -16.92 -4.20
N GLN A 117 1.62 -15.86 -4.99
CA GLN A 117 1.05 -15.89 -6.33
C GLN A 117 1.68 -14.80 -7.19
N GLU A 118 2.51 -15.21 -8.16
CA GLU A 118 3.40 -14.33 -8.95
C GLU A 118 2.65 -13.23 -9.71
N ASP A 119 1.48 -13.53 -10.27
CA ASP A 119 0.67 -12.57 -11.03
C ASP A 119 -0.28 -11.73 -10.17
N LEU A 120 -0.30 -11.98 -8.85
CA LEU A 120 -1.16 -11.26 -7.92
C LEU A 120 -0.41 -10.08 -7.31
N ARG A 121 -1.00 -8.90 -7.46
CA ARG A 121 -0.55 -7.68 -6.80
C ARG A 121 -1.59 -7.18 -5.82
N LEU A 122 -1.10 -6.74 -4.68
CA LEU A 122 -1.88 -6.20 -3.58
C LEU A 122 -1.78 -4.67 -3.60
N GLU A 123 -2.90 -4.03 -3.34
CA GLU A 123 -3.01 -2.59 -3.16
C GLU A 123 -3.46 -2.27 -1.75
N ILE A 124 -2.86 -1.21 -1.20
CA ILE A 124 -3.23 -0.64 0.09
C ILE A 124 -3.28 0.88 -0.06
N ASP A 125 -4.44 1.46 0.24
CA ASP A 125 -4.62 2.91 0.17
C ASP A 125 -4.78 3.50 1.56
N ILE A 126 -4.03 4.57 1.81
CA ILE A 126 -4.03 5.29 3.07
C ILE A 126 -4.55 6.71 2.84
N ILE A 127 -5.49 7.15 3.68
CA ILE A 127 -5.92 8.55 3.79
C ILE A 127 -5.93 8.95 5.27
N ALA A 128 -5.29 10.06 5.62
CA ALA A 128 -5.31 10.64 6.95
C ALA A 128 -4.98 9.61 8.07
N ASN A 129 -3.91 8.83 7.87
CA ASN A 129 -3.47 7.73 8.74
C ASN A 129 -4.43 6.53 8.84
N LYS A 130 -5.41 6.39 7.95
CA LYS A 130 -6.33 5.26 7.95
C LYS A 130 -6.20 4.47 6.67
N ALA A 131 -6.21 3.15 6.79
CA ALA A 131 -6.38 2.29 5.64
C ALA A 131 -7.82 2.41 5.14
N VAL A 132 -7.99 2.85 3.90
CA VAL A 132 -9.31 3.00 3.27
C VAL A 132 -9.56 1.90 2.26
N PHE A 133 -8.52 1.24 1.75
CA PHE A 133 -8.61 0.10 0.86
C PHE A 133 -7.49 -0.91 1.11
N ILE A 134 -7.85 -2.19 1.03
CA ILE A 134 -6.94 -3.32 0.89
C ILE A 134 -7.56 -4.25 -0.12
N GLY A 135 -6.87 -4.60 -1.20
CA GLY A 135 -7.45 -5.48 -2.22
C GLY A 135 -6.52 -5.76 -3.37
N LYS A 136 -7.08 -6.29 -4.46
CA LYS A 136 -6.31 -6.52 -5.68
C LYS A 136 -5.96 -5.17 -6.32
N TYR A 137 -4.69 -5.02 -6.68
CA TYR A 137 -4.19 -3.82 -7.33
C TYR A 137 -4.85 -3.53 -8.67
N ASP A 138 -5.10 -2.23 -8.89
CA ASP A 138 -5.63 -1.70 -10.13
C ASP A 138 -4.93 -0.39 -10.53
N PRO A 139 -4.18 -0.39 -11.64
CA PRO A 139 -3.39 0.78 -12.04
C PRO A 139 -4.26 1.96 -12.52
N SER A 140 -5.56 1.75 -12.75
CA SER A 140 -6.49 2.79 -13.18
C SER A 140 -7.13 3.57 -12.03
N ARG A 141 -6.94 3.09 -10.79
CA ARG A 141 -7.49 3.72 -9.59
C ARG A 141 -6.55 4.76 -8.98
N SER A 142 -7.17 5.65 -8.23
CA SER A 142 -6.53 6.66 -7.38
C SER A 142 -7.05 6.48 -5.96
N VAL A 143 -6.18 6.72 -4.96
CA VAL A 143 -6.59 6.76 -3.55
C VAL A 143 -7.74 7.75 -3.29
N TRP A 144 -7.92 8.72 -4.18
CA TRP A 144 -8.97 9.75 -4.07
C TRP A 144 -10.30 9.37 -4.75
N ASP A 145 -10.42 8.16 -5.31
CA ASP A 145 -11.64 7.72 -5.97
C ASP A 145 -12.77 7.50 -4.94
N PRO A 146 -13.95 8.11 -5.13
CA PRO A 146 -15.01 8.12 -4.11
C PRO A 146 -15.68 6.74 -3.92
N GLU A 147 -15.53 5.84 -4.89
CA GLU A 147 -16.13 4.50 -4.88
C GLU A 147 -15.25 3.47 -4.14
N LEU A 148 -14.00 3.82 -3.83
CA LEU A 148 -13.01 2.90 -3.25
C LEU A 148 -13.48 2.28 -1.92
N ALA A 149 -14.14 3.07 -1.07
CA ALA A 149 -14.67 2.58 0.21
C ALA A 149 -15.84 1.59 0.06
N GLN A 150 -16.48 1.55 -1.12
CA GLN A 150 -17.64 0.71 -1.43
C GLN A 150 -17.27 -0.50 -2.30
N ASP A 151 -16.00 -0.60 -2.71
CA ASP A 151 -15.53 -1.69 -3.56
C ASP A 151 -15.74 -3.04 -2.84
N PRO A 152 -16.46 -4.01 -3.44
CA PRO A 152 -16.70 -5.32 -2.81
C PRO A 152 -15.41 -6.14 -2.60
N GLY A 153 -14.34 -5.81 -3.31
CA GLY A 153 -12.98 -6.32 -3.15
C GLY A 153 -12.17 -5.64 -2.05
N ASN A 154 -12.74 -4.67 -1.32
CA ASN A 154 -12.07 -3.99 -0.22
C ASN A 154 -12.14 -4.80 1.08
N TYR A 155 -11.00 -5.35 1.51
CA TYR A 155 -10.88 -6.18 2.71
C TYR A 155 -10.95 -5.38 4.01
N ILE A 156 -10.78 -4.06 3.99
CA ILE A 156 -11.00 -3.22 5.19
C ILE A 156 -12.45 -3.30 5.66
N THR A 157 -13.41 -3.41 4.75
CA THR A 157 -14.84 -3.51 5.09
C THR A 157 -15.23 -4.83 5.75
N ARG A 158 -14.30 -5.79 5.83
CA ARG A 158 -14.49 -7.14 6.37
C ARG A 158 -13.82 -7.36 7.74
N LEU A 159 -13.15 -6.34 8.29
CA LEU A 159 -12.43 -6.38 9.58
C LEU A 159 -13.33 -6.18 10.79
#